data_AF-A0A7J2IZ77-F1
#
_entry.id   AF-A0A7J2IZ77-F1
#
_cell.length_a   1.000
_cell.length_b   1.000
_cell.length_c   1.000
_cell.angle_alpha   90.00
_cell.angle_beta   90.00
_cell.angle_gamma   90.00
#
_symmetry.space_group_name_H-M   'P 1'
#
loop_
_entity.id
_entity.type
_entity.pdbx_description
1 polymer ?
#
loop_
_entity_poly.entity_id
_entity_poly.type
_entity_poly.pdbx_seq_one_letter_code
_entity_poly.pdbx_strand_id
1 'polypeptide(L)'
;MKEKYWIIVIVAILMLLSIVVKQQVSNISTEPEFVKAKLIKVINSSFDRYAGYYEGKLILLDIKTGKKYSIFVCSKSWDWVKENSCYKFSPKEVNENIEKHKYSAELSGCYVGTLEEISC
;
A
#
# COMPACT_ATOMS: atom_id res chain seq x y z
N MET A 1 24.22 -7.25 51.20
CA MET A 1 23.95 -6.14 50.24
C MET A 1 24.66 -6.27 48.89
N LYS A 2 25.43 -7.33 48.58
CA LYS A 2 26.14 -7.47 47.30
C LYS A 2 25.38 -8.30 46.24
N GLU A 3 24.52 -9.23 46.66
CA GLU A 3 23.83 -10.15 45.74
C GLU A 3 22.70 -9.48 44.93
N LYS A 4 22.04 -8.46 45.49
CA LYS A 4 20.93 -7.76 44.81
C LYS A 4 21.39 -6.95 43.58
N TYR A 5 22.67 -6.53 43.54
CA TYR A 5 23.22 -5.73 42.44
C TYR A 5 23.50 -6.56 41.19
N TRP A 6 23.90 -7.84 41.34
CA TRP A 6 24.17 -8.72 40.21
C TRP A 6 22.93 -8.99 39.36
N ILE A 7 21.77 -9.12 40.00
CA ILE A 7 20.49 -9.34 39.31
C ILE A 7 20.14 -8.13 38.42
N ILE A 8 20.37 -6.91 38.92
CA ILE A 8 20.08 -5.67 38.17
C ILE A 8 20.98 -5.57 36.93
N VAL A 9 22.26 -5.95 37.05
CA VAL A 9 23.20 -5.94 35.93
C VAL A 9 22.80 -6.95 34.85
N ILE A 10 22.37 -8.16 35.24
CA ILE A 10 21.93 -9.21 34.30
C ILE A 10 20.67 -8.78 33.52
N VAL A 11 19.70 -8.13 34.19
CA VAL A 11 18.49 -7.61 33.54
C VAL A 11 18.82 -6.48 32.57
N ALA A 12 19.74 -5.58 32.92
CA ALA A 12 20.17 -4.49 32.04
C ALA A 12 20.86 -5.01 30.76
N ILE A 13 21.68 -6.06 30.87
CA ILE A 13 22.36 -6.69 29.72
C ILE A 13 21.34 -7.39 28.80
N LEU A 14 20.32 -8.04 29.37
CA LEU A 14 19.24 -8.67 28.58
C LEU A 14 18.39 -7.64 27.83
N MET A 15 18.13 -6.46 28.42
CA MET A 15 17.44 -5.37 27.71
C MET A 15 18.27 -4.81 26.55
N LEU A 16 19.60 -4.70 26.70
CA LEU A 16 20.48 -4.19 25.63
C LEU A 16 20.59 -5.16 24.45
N LEU A 17 20.59 -6.48 24.69
CA LEU A 17 20.59 -7.50 23.63
C LEU A 17 19.32 -7.47 22.76
N SER A 18 18.21 -6.97 23.29
CA SER A 18 16.94 -6.85 22.56
C SER A 18 16.97 -5.77 21.47
N ILE A 19 17.89 -4.79 21.57
CA ILE A 19 17.94 -3.62 20.70
C ILE A 19 18.76 -3.91 19.42
N VAL A 20 19.68 -4.88 19.46
CA VAL A 20 20.62 -5.13 18.35
C VAL A 20 20.03 -5.99 17.22
N VAL A 21 18.87 -6.64 17.42
CA VAL A 21 18.30 -7.58 16.44
C VAL A 21 17.46 -6.89 15.34
N LYS A 22 17.32 -5.56 15.35
CA LYS A 22 16.51 -4.84 14.36
C LYS A 22 17.28 -3.80 13.56
N GLN A 23 18.24 -4.21 12.72
CA GLN A 23 18.50 -3.49 11.47
C GLN A 23 19.41 -4.27 10.52
N GLN A 24 18.90 -5.39 10.01
CA GLN A 24 19.33 -5.87 8.70
C GLN A 24 18.18 -5.61 7.72
N VAL A 25 17.91 -4.32 7.48
CA VAL A 25 17.14 -3.91 6.31
C VAL A 25 18.13 -3.94 5.16
N SER A 26 18.10 -5.05 4.44
CA SER A 26 18.73 -5.18 3.14
C SER A 26 18.45 -3.94 2.29
N ASN A 27 19.49 -3.44 1.61
CA ASN A 27 19.36 -2.53 0.48
C ASN A 27 18.44 -3.19 -0.56
N ILE A 28 17.15 -2.88 -0.50
CA ILE A 28 16.14 -3.35 -1.46
C ILE A 28 16.10 -2.31 -2.57
N SER A 29 16.39 -2.79 -3.78
CA SER A 29 16.27 -2.12 -5.09
C SER A 29 15.45 -0.83 -5.05
N THR A 30 16.11 0.30 -5.29
CA THR A 30 15.51 1.63 -5.22
C THR A 30 14.63 1.97 -6.43
N GLU A 31 14.59 1.13 -7.45
CA GLU A 31 13.68 1.33 -8.58
C GLU A 31 12.28 0.78 -8.27
N PRO A 32 11.21 1.57 -8.52
CA PRO A 32 9.85 1.09 -8.34
C PRO A 32 9.58 -0.06 -9.31
N GLU A 33 9.33 -1.25 -8.77
CA GLU A 33 8.86 -2.39 -9.56
C GLU A 33 7.46 -2.09 -10.09
N PHE A 34 7.37 -1.74 -11.37
CA PHE A 34 6.10 -1.54 -12.04
C PHE A 34 5.45 -2.88 -12.38
N VAL A 35 4.20 -3.04 -11.97
CA VAL A 35 3.35 -4.18 -12.28
C VAL A 35 2.47 -3.83 -13.46
N LYS A 36 2.30 -4.78 -14.38
CA LYS A 36 1.28 -4.76 -15.42
C LYS A 36 0.18 -5.73 -15.03
N ALA A 37 -1.04 -5.23 -14.80
CA ALA A 37 -2.14 -6.06 -14.33
C ALA A 37 -3.44 -5.78 -15.09
N LYS A 38 -4.17 -6.85 -15.40
CA LYS A 38 -5.48 -6.80 -16.06
C LYS A 38 -6.57 -6.51 -15.03
N LEU A 39 -7.45 -5.55 -15.31
CA LEU A 39 -8.63 -5.29 -14.50
C LEU A 39 -9.65 -6.41 -14.73
N ILE A 40 -9.98 -7.13 -13.64
CA ILE A 40 -10.89 -8.28 -13.68
C ILE A 40 -12.21 -8.02 -12.97
N LYS A 41 -12.27 -7.05 -12.07
CA LYS A 41 -13.50 -6.68 -11.37
C LYS A 41 -13.44 -5.25 -10.88
N VAL A 42 -14.60 -4.63 -10.90
CA VAL A 42 -14.83 -3.28 -10.41
C VAL A 42 -15.95 -3.31 -9.36
N ILE A 43 -15.73 -2.68 -8.20
CA ILE A 43 -16.72 -2.58 -7.13
C ILE A 43 -16.84 -1.11 -6.76
N ASN A 44 -17.88 -0.43 -7.26
CA ASN A 44 -17.99 1.02 -7.13
C ASN A 44 -18.80 1.41 -5.90
N SER A 45 -18.39 2.48 -5.22
CA SER A 45 -19.22 3.26 -4.31
C SER A 45 -19.65 4.57 -4.99
N SER A 46 -20.78 5.09 -4.56
CA SER A 46 -21.37 6.33 -5.08
C SER A 46 -20.48 7.55 -4.86
N PHE A 47 -20.70 8.62 -5.64
CA PHE A 47 -20.06 9.93 -5.43
C PHE A 47 -20.55 10.56 -4.12
N ASP A 48 -19.63 10.85 -3.20
CA ASP A 48 -19.98 11.50 -1.95
C ASP A 48 -20.12 13.01 -2.13
N ARG A 49 -21.26 13.53 -1.67
CA ARG A 49 -21.69 14.94 -1.85
C ARG A 49 -20.73 15.98 -1.26
N TYR A 50 -19.77 15.58 -0.43
CA TYR A 50 -18.85 16.48 0.27
C TYR A 50 -17.39 16.41 -0.21
N ALA A 51 -16.94 15.29 -0.78
CA ALA A 51 -15.52 15.10 -1.12
C ALA A 51 -15.22 15.26 -2.62
N GLY A 52 -16.22 15.21 -3.50
CA GLY A 52 -16.01 15.46 -4.92
C GLY A 52 -15.29 14.34 -5.68
N TYR A 53 -15.17 13.15 -5.06
CA TYR A 53 -14.57 11.97 -5.66
C TYR A 53 -15.60 10.85 -5.79
N TYR A 54 -15.47 10.09 -6.87
CA TYR A 54 -16.07 8.78 -6.97
C TYR A 54 -15.12 7.77 -6.36
N GLU A 55 -15.65 6.89 -5.52
CA GLU A 55 -14.89 5.88 -4.82
C GLU A 55 -15.16 4.49 -5.37
N GLY A 56 -14.19 3.59 -5.22
CA GLY A 56 -14.41 2.19 -5.54
C GLY A 56 -13.16 1.37 -5.51
N LYS A 57 -13.35 0.06 -5.64
CA LYS A 57 -12.30 -0.95 -5.50
C LYS A 57 -12.06 -1.63 -6.83
N LEU A 58 -10.83 -1.53 -7.32
CA LEU A 58 -10.34 -2.20 -8.51
C LEU A 58 -9.66 -3.51 -8.10
N ILE A 59 -10.08 -4.61 -8.72
CA ILE A 59 -9.41 -5.90 -8.59
C ILE A 59 -8.61 -6.16 -9.86
N LEU A 60 -7.29 -6.17 -9.72
CA LEU A 60 -6.32 -6.27 -10.80
C LEU A 60 -5.57 -7.60 -10.67
N LEU A 61 -5.35 -8.30 -11.79
CA LEU A 61 -4.59 -9.55 -11.84
C LEU A 61 -3.30 -9.31 -12.63
N ASP A 62 -2.16 -9.43 -11.96
CA ASP A 62 -0.84 -9.37 -12.60
C ASP A 62 -0.73 -10.44 -13.67
N ILE A 63 -0.42 -10.02 -14.90
CA ILE A 63 -0.40 -10.91 -16.06
C ILE A 63 0.78 -11.87 -16.07
N LYS A 64 1.87 -11.54 -15.35
CA LYS A 64 3.10 -12.33 -15.29
C LYS A 64 3.06 -13.31 -14.13
N THR A 65 2.62 -12.84 -12.96
CA THR A 65 2.68 -13.63 -11.71
C THR A 65 1.36 -14.27 -11.32
N GLY A 66 0.24 -13.82 -11.88
CA GLY A 66 -1.11 -14.23 -11.44
C GLY A 66 -1.51 -13.68 -10.07
N LYS A 67 -0.71 -12.79 -9.48
CA LYS A 67 -1.01 -12.16 -8.20
C LYS A 67 -2.18 -11.17 -8.34
N LYS A 68 -3.11 -11.22 -7.38
CA LYS A 68 -4.23 -10.27 -7.30
C LYS A 68 -3.86 -9.05 -6.47
N TYR A 69 -4.25 -7.88 -6.96
CA TYR A 69 -4.15 -6.60 -6.30
C TYR A 69 -5.56 -6.03 -6.11
N SER A 70 -5.83 -5.50 -4.92
CA SER A 70 -7.09 -4.84 -4.58
C SER A 70 -6.78 -3.41 -4.20
N ILE A 71 -7.08 -2.46 -5.09
CA ILE A 71 -6.78 -1.04 -4.88
C ILE A 71 -8.09 -0.31 -4.62
N PHE A 72 -8.20 0.37 -3.48
CA PHE A 72 -9.28 1.30 -3.21
C PHE A 72 -8.90 2.66 -3.77
N VAL A 73 -9.70 3.20 -4.69
CA VAL A 73 -9.38 4.38 -5.51
C VAL A 73 -10.44 5.46 -5.30
N CYS A 74 -9.98 6.70 -5.10
CA CYS A 74 -10.79 7.90 -5.22
C CYS A 74 -10.38 8.63 -6.51
N SER A 75 -11.33 8.87 -7.40
CA SER A 75 -11.07 9.58 -8.64
C SER A 75 -12.18 10.57 -8.98
N LYS A 76 -11.82 11.71 -9.59
CA LYS A 76 -12.80 12.72 -10.01
C LYS A 76 -13.67 12.26 -11.19
N SER A 77 -13.22 11.23 -11.91
CA SER A 77 -13.95 10.55 -12.98
C SER A 77 -13.59 9.06 -12.99
N TRP A 78 -14.50 8.23 -13.49
CA TRP A 78 -14.30 6.80 -13.73
C TRP A 78 -14.09 6.45 -15.20
N ASP A 79 -14.03 7.43 -16.10
CA ASP A 79 -13.93 7.20 -17.56
C ASP A 79 -12.64 6.46 -17.98
N TRP A 80 -11.61 6.52 -17.14
CA TRP A 80 -10.35 5.80 -17.36
C TRP A 80 -10.43 4.32 -16.95
N VAL A 81 -11.45 3.92 -16.19
CA VAL A 81 -11.64 2.54 -15.73
C VAL A 81 -12.39 1.74 -16.78
N LYS A 82 -11.64 1.08 -17.65
CA LYS A 82 -12.16 0.20 -18.69
C LYS A 82 -12.04 -1.27 -18.27
N GLU A 83 -13.15 -1.99 -18.31
CA GLU A 83 -13.18 -3.44 -18.06
C GLU A 83 -12.23 -4.18 -19.03
N ASN A 84 -11.63 -5.26 -18.55
CA ASN A 84 -10.68 -6.10 -19.31
C ASN A 84 -9.40 -5.41 -19.80
N SER A 85 -9.16 -4.13 -19.48
CA SER A 85 -7.94 -3.41 -19.86
C SER A 85 -6.79 -3.68 -18.89
N CYS A 86 -5.55 -3.46 -19.33
CA CYS A 86 -4.36 -3.58 -18.49
C CYS A 86 -3.88 -2.22 -18.00
N TYR A 87 -3.37 -2.20 -16.78
CA TYR A 87 -2.85 -0.99 -16.15
C TYR A 87 -1.44 -1.21 -15.66
N LYS A 88 -0.62 -0.17 -15.77
CA LYS A 88 0.73 -0.12 -15.21
C LYS A 88 0.70 0.71 -13.92
N PHE A 89 1.27 0.16 -12.85
CA PHE A 89 1.42 0.89 -11.60
C PHE A 89 2.53 0.31 -10.74
N SER A 90 3.10 1.13 -9.85
CA SER A 90 3.98 0.65 -8.79
C SER A 90 3.15 0.35 -7.53
N PRO A 91 3.13 -0.90 -7.01
CA PRO A 91 2.45 -1.20 -5.76
C PRO A 91 2.97 -0.38 -4.58
N LYS A 92 4.26 -0.01 -4.61
CA LYS A 92 4.88 0.84 -3.60
C LYS A 92 4.29 2.25 -3.63
N GLU A 93 4.24 2.89 -4.79
CA GLU A 93 3.69 4.25 -4.93
C GLU A 93 2.20 4.29 -4.60
N VAL A 94 1.44 3.26 -5.02
CA VAL A 94 0.01 3.13 -4.66
C VAL A 94 -0.15 3.07 -3.14
N ASN A 95 0.62 2.23 -2.46
CA ASN A 95 0.55 2.12 -1.00
C ASN A 95 1.01 3.40 -0.29
N GLU A 96 2.06 4.06 -0.77
CA GLU A 96 2.52 5.34 -0.21
C GLU A 96 1.45 6.43 -0.36
N ASN A 97 0.74 6.48 -1.49
CA ASN A 97 -0.36 7.40 -1.70
C ASN A 97 -1.54 7.08 -0.77
N ILE A 98 -1.90 5.80 -0.63
CA ILE A 98 -2.94 5.35 0.32
C ILE A 98 -2.59 5.76 1.76
N GLU A 99 -1.35 5.51 2.19
CA GLU A 99 -0.92 5.83 3.56
C GLU A 99 -0.92 7.34 3.83
N LYS A 100 -0.60 8.18 2.83
CA LYS A 100 -0.74 9.66 2.94
C LYS A 100 -2.16 10.11 3.26
N HIS A 101 -3.17 9.34 2.83
CA HIS A 101 -4.59 9.67 3.02
C HIS A 101 -5.28 8.81 4.07
N LYS A 102 -4.53 7.98 4.82
CA LYS A 102 -5.08 7.01 5.78
C LYS A 102 -5.97 7.61 6.87
N TYR A 103 -5.64 8.81 7.33
CA TYR A 103 -6.38 9.52 8.37
C TYR A 103 -7.25 10.64 7.81
N SER A 104 -7.36 10.76 6.49
CA SER A 104 -8.27 11.71 5.87
C SER A 104 -9.71 11.26 6.08
N ALA A 105 -10.52 12.11 6.70
CA ALA A 105 -11.95 11.87 6.83
C ALA A 105 -12.67 11.86 5.47
N GLU A 106 -12.09 12.50 4.45
CA GLU A 106 -12.67 12.63 3.12
C GLU A 106 -12.24 11.52 2.16
N LEU A 107 -11.07 10.92 2.40
CA LEU A 107 -10.44 9.99 1.45
C LEU A 107 -10.20 8.60 2.04
N SER A 108 -10.33 8.42 3.35
CA SER A 108 -10.37 7.12 4.03
C SER A 108 -9.29 6.11 3.59
N GLY A 109 -8.07 6.59 3.32
CA GLY A 109 -6.98 5.74 2.83
C GLY A 109 -7.18 5.21 1.40
N CYS A 110 -7.78 5.99 0.51
CA CYS A 110 -7.84 5.66 -0.91
C CYS A 110 -6.62 6.15 -1.67
N TYR A 111 -6.34 5.47 -2.78
CA TYR A 111 -5.44 5.94 -3.81
C TYR A 111 -6.11 7.08 -4.58
N VAL A 112 -5.55 8.27 -4.55
CA VAL A 112 -6.07 9.44 -5.28
C VAL A 112 -5.35 9.57 -6.61
N GLY A 113 -6.04 9.28 -7.72
CA GLY A 113 -5.47 9.40 -9.06
C GLY A 113 -6.13 8.53 -10.13
N THR A 114 -5.34 8.24 -11.17
CA THR A 114 -5.67 7.35 -12.29
C THR A 114 -4.51 6.38 -12.51
N LEU A 115 -4.79 5.15 -12.94
CA LEU A 115 -3.74 4.23 -13.37
C LEU A 115 -3.47 4.40 -14.87
N GLU A 116 -2.21 4.22 -15.29
CA GLU A 116 -1.84 4.30 -16.71
C GLU A 116 -2.37 3.07 -17.46
N GLU A 117 -3.32 3.28 -18.38
CA GLU A 117 -3.81 2.23 -19.28
C GLU A 117 -2.70 1.86 -20.28
N ILE A 118 -2.43 0.58 -20.41
CA ILE A 118 -1.45 0.02 -21.33
C ILE A 118 -2.01 -1.20 -22.04
N SER A 119 -1.42 -1.58 -23.17
CA SER A 119 -1.78 -2.81 -23.86
C SER A 119 -1.53 -4.02 -22.96
N CYS A 120 -2.52 -4.92 -22.85
CA CYS A 120 -2.28 -6.31 -22.44
C CYS A 120 -1.43 -6.99 -23.52
#